data_AF-A0A923L9X4-F1
#
_entry.id   AF-A0A923L9X4-F1
#
_cell.length_a   1.000
_cell.length_b   1.000
_cell.length_c   1.000
_cell.angle_alpha   90.00
_cell.angle_beta   90.00
_cell.angle_gamma   90.00
#
_symmetry.space_group_name_H-M   'P 1'
#
loop_
_entity.id
_entity.type
_entity.pdbx_description
1 polymer ?
#
loop_
_entity_poly.entity_id
_entity_poly.type
_entity_poly.pdbx_seq_one_letter_code
_entity_poly.pdbx_strand_id
1 'polypeptide(L)'
;MMQREYLIETRSVADEKGNLLNLRYYLIEEEPPQSGAPLYRLCIRKSPAGNPDIQESESTPPVSSSESCARRMLCRLIRNAVTPVCLLEIVDDMLTCAEGQIS
;
A
#
# COMPACT_ATOMS: atom_id res chain seq x y z
N MET A 1 -1.16 11.56 17.72
CA MET A 1 -1.56 10.32 17.02
C MET A 1 -0.36 9.40 17.04
N MET A 2 -0.56 8.14 17.42
CA MET A 2 0.48 7.11 17.29
C MET A 2 0.29 6.44 15.93
N GLN A 3 1.39 6.28 15.21
CA GLN A 3 1.40 5.62 13.90
C GLN A 3 2.39 4.45 13.96
N ARG A 4 1.97 3.28 13.48
CA ARG A 4 2.81 2.10 13.34
C ARG A 4 2.89 1.69 11.88
N GLU A 5 4.11 1.49 11.39
CA GLU A 5 4.35 1.02 10.02
C GLU A 5 4.82 -0.42 10.05
N TYR A 6 4.15 -1.27 9.28
CA TYR A 6 4.45 -2.69 9.15
C TYR A 6 4.89 -2.97 7.72
N LEU A 7 6.16 -3.31 7.52
CA LEU A 7 6.63 -3.84 6.23
C LEU A 7 6.04 -5.24 6.04
N ILE A 8 5.15 -5.36 5.05
CA ILE A 8 4.44 -6.61 4.75
C ILE A 8 5.20 -7.45 3.75
N GLU A 9 5.75 -6.83 2.71
CA GLU A 9 6.48 -7.55 1.66
C GLU A 9 7.51 -6.66 0.95
N THR A 10 8.58 -7.27 0.45
CA THR A 10 9.50 -6.64 -0.51
C THR A 10 9.53 -7.44 -1.81
N ARG A 11 9.35 -6.76 -2.94
CA ARG A 11 9.37 -7.38 -4.26
C ARG A 11 10.34 -6.66 -5.18
N SER A 12 11.24 -7.40 -5.80
CA SER A 12 12.10 -6.86 -6.86
C SER A 12 11.46 -7.06 -8.22
N VAL A 13 11.43 -6.02 -9.04
CA VAL A 13 10.87 -6.02 -10.41
C VAL A 13 11.81 -5.30 -11.37
N ALA A 14 11.85 -5.71 -12.63
CA ALA A 14 12.59 -4.97 -13.65
C ALA A 14 11.65 -3.94 -14.32
N ASP A 15 12.15 -2.73 -14.57
CA ASP A 15 11.47 -1.77 -15.43
C ASP A 15 11.64 -2.14 -16.93
N GLU A 16 11.01 -1.36 -17.81
CA GLU A 16 11.08 -1.54 -19.27
C GLU A 16 12.51 -1.45 -19.83
N LYS A 17 13.41 -0.78 -19.11
CA LYS A 17 14.82 -0.61 -19.46
C LYS A 17 15.72 -1.70 -18.85
N GLY A 18 15.13 -2.65 -18.10
CA GLY A 18 15.84 -3.72 -17.41
C GLY A 18 16.47 -3.31 -16.08
N ASN A 19 16.19 -2.11 -15.57
CA ASN A 19 16.69 -1.70 -14.25
C ASN A 19 15.92 -2.40 -13.15
N LEU A 20 16.64 -2.94 -12.17
CA LEU A 20 16.02 -3.59 -11.02
C LEU A 20 15.50 -2.53 -10.02
N LEU A 21 14.22 -2.63 -9.71
CA LEU A 21 13.50 -1.81 -8.75
C LEU A 21 13.08 -2.67 -7.56
N ASN A 22 13.16 -2.12 -6.37
CA ASN A 22 12.66 -2.71 -5.14
C ASN A 22 11.37 -2.01 -4.72
N LEU A 23 10.28 -2.76 -4.69
CA LEU A 23 8.99 -2.34 -4.18
C LEU A 23 8.84 -2.86 -2.75
N ARG A 24 8.55 -1.97 -1.81
CA ARG A 24 8.25 -2.31 -0.41
C ARG A 24 6.83 -1.90 -0.10
N TYR A 25 6.07 -2.86 0.42
CA TYR A 25 4.63 -2.72 0.68
C TYR A 25 4.41 -2.67 2.18
N TYR A 26 3.79 -1.59 2.64
CA TYR A 26 3.56 -1.31 4.05
C TYR A 26 2.09 -1.23 4.36
N LEU A 27 1.72 -1.78 5.51
CA LEU A 27 0.47 -1.48 6.19
C LEU A 27 0.77 -0.44 7.27
N ILE A 28 0.02 0.65 7.29
CA ILE A 28 0.17 1.70 8.31
C ILE A 28 -1.08 1.69 9.18
N GLU A 29 -0.89 1.51 10.47
CA GLU A 29 -1.93 1.65 11.48
C GLU A 29 -1.87 3.04 12.10
N GLU A 30 -2.98 3.76 12.05
CA GLU A 30 -3.18 5.05 12.70
C GLU A 30 -4.13 4.89 13.88
N GLU A 31 -3.60 5.02 15.10
CA GLU A 31 -4.39 5.04 16.32
C GLU A 31 -4.92 6.47 16.56
N PRO A 32 -6.25 6.68 16.57
CA PRO A 32 -6.82 7.99 16.84
C PRO A 32 -6.56 8.42 18.29
N PRO A 33 -6.42 9.73 18.55
CA PRO A 33 -6.07 10.25 19.88
C PRO A 33 -7.17 10.04 20.94
N GLN A 34 -8.39 9.66 20.55
CA GLN A 34 -9.54 9.50 21.45
C GLN A 34 -10.21 8.14 21.23
N SER A 35 -9.56 7.04 21.67
CA SER A 35 -10.14 5.68 21.83
C SER A 35 -11.01 5.13 20.68
N GLY A 36 -10.85 5.65 19.46
CA GLY A 36 -11.54 5.20 18.27
C GLY A 36 -10.92 3.92 17.72
N ALA A 37 -11.65 3.24 16.83
CA ALA A 37 -11.09 2.12 16.10
C ALA A 37 -9.83 2.55 15.30
N PRO A 38 -8.80 1.71 15.21
CA PRO A 38 -7.63 2.00 14.39
C PRO A 38 -8.04 2.14 12.92
N LEU A 39 -7.33 3.00 12.21
CA LEU A 39 -7.50 3.21 10.78
C LEU A 39 -6.27 2.70 10.04
N TYR A 40 -6.49 1.94 8.97
CA TYR A 40 -5.44 1.32 8.19
C TYR A 40 -5.26 2.01 6.85
N ARG A 41 -4.01 2.36 6.53
CA ARG A 41 -3.57 2.93 5.26
C ARG A 41 -2.59 1.99 4.59
N LEU A 42 -2.49 2.08 3.27
CA LEU A 42 -1.53 1.32 2.48
C LEU A 42 -0.44 2.27 1.99
N CYS A 43 0.82 1.84 2.06
CA CYS A 43 1.93 2.61 1.52
C CYS A 43 2.80 1.71 0.64
N ILE A 44 3.20 2.22 -0.52
CA ILE A 44 4.15 1.55 -1.40
C ILE A 44 5.34 2.48 -1.58
N ARG A 45 6.54 1.91 -1.39
CA ARG A 45 7.79 2.61 -1.67
C ARG A 45 8.55 1.89 -2.76
N LYS A 46 9.09 2.63 -3.73
CA LYS A 46 9.91 2.14 -4.83
C LYS A 46 11.29 2.77 -4.74
N SER A 47 12.33 1.96 -4.81
CA SER A 47 13.70 2.45 -4.95
C SER A 47 14.47 1.64 -5.99
N PRO A 48 15.41 2.23 -6.74
CA PRO A 48 16.37 1.46 -7.52
C PRO A 48 17.16 0.50 -6.63
N ALA A 49 17.51 -0.69 -7.14
CA ALA A 49 18.28 -1.67 -6.38
C ALA A 49 19.71 -1.18 -6.06
N GLY A 50 20.31 -0.40 -6.96
CA GLY A 50 21.67 0.15 -6.79
C GLY A 50 21.75 1.45 -6.01
N ASN A 51 20.62 2.11 -5.73
CA ASN A 51 20.59 3.37 -4.99
C ASN A 51 19.29 3.49 -4.18
N PRO A 52 19.27 2.97 -2.93
CA PRO A 52 18.09 3.00 -2.08
C PRO A 52 17.72 4.40 -1.58
N ASP A 53 18.61 5.39 -1.69
CA ASP A 53 18.38 6.76 -1.24
C ASP A 53 17.40 7.50 -2.16
N ILE A 54 17.31 7.09 -3.42
CA ILE A 54 16.31 7.58 -4.37
C ILE A 54 15.04 6.75 -4.19
N GLN A 55 14.05 7.32 -3.52
CA GLN A 55 12.80 6.65 -3.21
C GLN A 55 11.59 7.44 -3.69
N GLU A 56 10.72 6.76 -4.43
CA GLU A 56 9.33 7.20 -4.64
C GLU A 56 8.46 6.53 -3.60
N SER A 57 7.50 7.25 -3.04
CA SER A 57 6.58 6.74 -2.04
C SER A 57 5.20 7.32 -2.29
N GLU A 58 4.17 6.50 -2.14
CA GLU A 58 2.78 6.93 -2.15
C GLU A 58 2.02 6.23 -1.02
N SER A 59 1.05 6.94 -0.43
CA SER A 59 0.25 6.44 0.68
C SER A 59 -1.22 6.77 0.48
N THR A 60 -2.09 5.78 0.64
CA THR A 60 -3.54 5.99 0.55
C THR A 60 -4.05 6.83 1.73
N PRO A 61 -5.21 7.47 1.63
CA PRO A 61 -6.07 7.73 2.79
C PRO A 61 -6.41 6.43 3.54
N PRO A 62 -7.00 6.49 4.74
CA PRO A 62 -7.52 5.30 5.41
C PRO A 62 -8.48 4.51 4.53
N VAL A 63 -8.16 3.23 4.27
CA VAL A 63 -8.96 2.35 3.41
C VAL A 63 -9.90 1.46 4.20
N SER A 64 -9.60 1.20 5.48
CA SER A 64 -10.43 0.36 6.34
C SER A 64 -10.13 0.57 7.82
N SER A 65 -11.11 0.29 8.68
CA SER A 65 -10.90 0.10 10.12
C SER A 65 -10.54 -1.36 10.50
N SER A 66 -10.51 -2.27 9.51
CA SER A 66 -10.16 -3.68 9.71
C SER A 66 -8.78 -3.97 9.13
N GLU A 67 -7.86 -4.42 9.98
CA GLU A 67 -6.52 -4.86 9.56
C GLU A 67 -6.59 -5.93 8.47
N SER A 68 -7.47 -6.92 8.66
CA SER A 68 -7.65 -8.04 7.72
C SER A 68 -8.13 -7.58 6.35
N CYS A 69 -9.00 -6.56 6.30
CA CYS A 69 -9.48 -5.99 5.04
C CYS A 69 -8.33 -5.27 4.32
N ALA A 70 -7.64 -4.36 5.02
CA ALA A 70 -6.52 -3.61 4.47
C ALA A 70 -5.38 -4.54 4.01
N ARG A 71 -5.07 -5.59 4.78
CA ARG A 71 -4.08 -6.61 4.41
C ARG A 71 -4.48 -7.37 3.15
N ARG A 72 -5.76 -7.70 2.98
CA ARG A 72 -6.26 -8.37 1.76
C ARG A 72 -6.12 -7.48 0.53
N MET A 73 -6.42 -6.18 0.66
CA MET A 73 -6.18 -5.21 -0.42
C MET A 73 -4.69 -5.13 -0.75
N LEU A 74 -3.83 -5.01 0.26
CA LEU A 74 -2.38 -4.97 0.08
C LEU A 74 -1.84 -6.23 -0.61
N CYS A 75 -2.34 -7.42 -0.27
CA CYS A 75 -1.97 -8.66 -0.97
C CYS A 75 -2.31 -8.62 -2.47
N ARG A 76 -3.41 -7.97 -2.87
CA ARG A 76 -3.74 -7.78 -4.29
C ARG A 76 -2.76 -6.83 -4.98
N LEU A 77 -2.36 -5.75 -4.30
CA LEU A 77 -1.35 -4.81 -4.81
C LEU A 77 0.01 -5.50 -4.98
N ILE A 78 0.44 -6.26 -3.96
CA ILE A 78 1.67 -7.05 -3.98
C ILE A 78 1.68 -8.01 -5.17
N ARG A 79 0.60 -8.78 -5.35
CA ARG A 79 0.49 -9.79 -6.43
C ARG A 79 0.65 -9.16 -7.82
N ASN A 80 0.10 -7.97 -8.02
CA ASN A 80 0.16 -7.26 -9.30
C ASN A 80 1.39 -6.35 -9.44
N ALA A 81 2.32 -6.37 -8.46
CA ALA A 81 3.50 -5.51 -8.45
C ALA A 81 3.17 -4.02 -8.61
N VAL A 82 2.09 -3.57 -7.95
CA VAL A 82 1.65 -2.18 -8.05
C VAL A 82 2.74 -1.24 -7.58
N THR A 83 2.99 -0.19 -8.37
CA THR A 83 3.98 0.84 -8.09
C THR A 83 3.33 2.03 -7.39
N PRO A 84 4.11 2.91 -6.72
CA PRO A 84 3.57 4.06 -6.01
C PRO A 84 2.65 4.94 -6.87
N VAL A 85 3.04 5.22 -8.11
CA VAL A 85 2.27 6.09 -9.03
C VAL A 85 0.86 5.57 -9.34
N CYS A 86 0.66 4.25 -9.31
CA CYS A 86 -0.64 3.62 -9.59
C CYS A 86 -1.45 3.30 -8.32
N LEU A 87 -0.90 3.56 -7.13
CA LEU A 87 -1.49 3.11 -5.87
C LEU A 87 -2.90 3.67 -5.67
N LEU A 88 -3.06 4.98 -5.79
CA LEU A 88 -4.32 5.66 -5.48
C LEU A 88 -5.43 5.24 -6.46
N GLU A 89 -5.14 5.23 -7.76
CA GLU A 89 -6.07 4.82 -8.82
C GLU A 89 -6.57 3.38 -8.61
N ILE A 90 -5.65 2.43 -8.37
CA ILE A 90 -6.01 1.02 -8.21
C ILE A 90 -6.80 0.80 -6.91
N VAL A 91 -6.46 1.52 -5.83
CA VAL A 91 -7.19 1.40 -4.56
C VAL A 91 -8.58 2.01 -4.67
N ASP A 92 -8.74 3.13 -5.36
CA ASP A 92 -10.03 3.74 -5.64
C ASP A 92 -10.94 2.76 -6.40
N ASP A 93 -10.44 2.16 -7.49
CA ASP A 93 -11.13 1.12 -8.25
C ASP A 93 -11.54 -0.07 -7.36
N MET A 94 -10.66 -0.51 -6.45
CA MET A 94 -10.97 -1.62 -5.53
C MET A 94 -12.11 -1.25 -4.55
N LEU A 95 -12.16 -0.01 -4.10
CA LEU A 95 -13.20 0.47 -3.18
C LEU A 95 -14.53 0.64 -3.90
N THR A 96 -14.54 1.27 -5.08
CA THR A 96 -15.76 1.42 -5.88
C THR A 96 -16.32 0.07 -6.33
N CYS A 97 -15.47 -0.90 -6.71
CA CYS A 97 -15.92 -2.24 -7.07
C CYS A 97 -16.48 -3.05 -5.89
N ALA A 98 -16.07 -2.75 -4.65
CA ALA A 98 -16.58 -3.42 -3.46
C ALA A 98 -18.03 -3.01 -3.14
N GLU A 99 -18.41 -1.78 -3.47
CA GLU A 99 -19.78 -1.26 -3.26
C GLU A 99 -20.80 -1.82 -4.27
N GLY A 100 -20.34 -2.38 -5.39
CA GLY A 100 -21.19 -2.99 -6.42
C GLY A 100 -21.65 -4.43 -6.15
N GLN A 101 -21.23 -5.05 -5.03
CA GLN A 101 -21.60 -6.43 -4.65
C GLN A 101 -22.57 -6.49 -3.47
N ILE A 102 -23.62 -5.66 -3.52
CA ILE A 102 -24.81 -5.83 -2.69
C ILE A 102 -25.97 -6.14 -3.64
N SER A 103 -26.30 -7.42 -3.79
CA SER A 103 -27.51 -7.92 -4.46
C SER A 103 -28.04 -9.13 -3.70
#